data_AF-A0AAU7MU69-F1
#
_entry.id   AF-A0AAU7MU69-F1
#
_cell.length_a   1.000
_cell.length_b   1.000
_cell.length_c   1.000
_cell.angle_alpha   90.00
_cell.angle_beta   90.00
_cell.angle_gamma   90.00
#
_symmetry.space_group_name_H-M   'P 1'
#
loop_
_entity.id
_entity.type
_entity.pdbx_description
1 polymer ?
#
loop_
_entity_poly.entity_id
_entity_poly.type
_entity_poly.pdbx_seq_one_letter_code
_entity_poly.pdbx_strand_id
1 'polypeptide(L)'
;MRCIFCKKSSGRSSSIQHIIPESLGNKELILRPGVVCDECNQYFAVKIEKPLLEMKYFQNVRFRNNIKSKKERNIPYKTLFPHKDGGWFDMYMDGDSLGFRGDDTKVINLIRNKKVNKLMFEVVDMPENKNYQMSRFLAKTALELFALKAGHNQSNLNEVIDMSELDPLREYARFGKGEQWIYSQRRIYSEEARFVDPIFNPKPYEVLHELDFLIIEPGIYYFVLVIMGVEYVINCGASELNLFNDWLERNENQSPIRRFTERMVKE
;
A
#
# COMPACT_ATOMS: atom_id res chain seq x y z
N MET A 1 -2.41 -14.10 -24.40
CA MET A 1 -2.64 -13.72 -23.00
C MET A 1 -3.87 -12.82 -22.91
N ARG A 2 -4.58 -12.87 -21.79
CA ARG A 2 -5.74 -12.02 -21.48
C ARG A 2 -5.47 -11.24 -20.21
N CYS A 3 -6.03 -10.04 -20.11
CA CYS A 3 -5.91 -9.19 -18.93
C CYS A 3 -6.77 -9.71 -17.77
N ILE A 4 -6.20 -9.77 -16.55
CA ILE A 4 -6.91 -10.21 -15.33
C ILE A 4 -8.13 -9.37 -14.97
N PHE A 5 -8.17 -8.13 -15.45
CA PHE A 5 -9.22 -7.16 -15.13
C PHE A 5 -10.30 -7.05 -16.20
N CYS A 6 -9.91 -6.91 -17.47
CA CYS A 6 -10.87 -6.69 -18.56
C CYS A 6 -11.14 -7.92 -19.41
N LYS A 7 -10.44 -9.04 -19.16
CA LYS A 7 -10.49 -10.29 -19.93
C LYS A 7 -10.18 -10.17 -21.43
N LYS A 8 -9.92 -8.97 -21.94
CA LYS A 8 -9.52 -8.73 -23.33
C LYS A 8 -8.09 -9.19 -23.59
N SER A 9 -7.76 -9.37 -24.88
CA SER A 9 -6.40 -9.68 -25.32
C SER A 9 -5.42 -8.60 -24.86
N SER A 10 -4.29 -9.04 -24.30
CA SER A 10 -3.22 -8.19 -23.76
C SER A 10 -1.86 -8.52 -24.37
N GLY A 11 -1.83 -9.26 -25.49
CA GLY A 11 -0.59 -9.74 -26.11
C GLY A 11 0.32 -8.65 -26.69
N ARG A 12 -0.18 -7.41 -26.82
CA ARG A 12 0.61 -6.24 -27.24
C ARG A 12 1.06 -5.36 -26.08
N SER A 13 0.67 -5.69 -24.85
CA SER A 13 1.02 -4.87 -23.69
C SER A 13 2.45 -5.09 -23.24
N SER A 14 3.11 -3.98 -22.94
CA SER A 14 4.54 -3.93 -22.59
C SER A 14 4.78 -3.42 -21.16
N SER A 15 3.77 -2.83 -20.51
CA SER A 15 3.92 -2.28 -19.17
C SER A 15 4.10 -3.36 -18.12
N ILE A 16 5.08 -3.17 -17.23
CA ILE A 16 5.22 -3.94 -15.99
C ILE A 16 4.26 -3.35 -14.95
N GLN A 17 3.49 -4.20 -14.28
CA GLN A 17 2.61 -3.81 -13.18
C GLN A 17 3.28 -4.13 -11.86
N HIS A 18 3.35 -3.14 -10.96
CA HIS A 18 3.71 -3.37 -9.56
C HIS A 18 2.41 -3.60 -8.78
N ILE A 19 2.31 -4.69 -8.02
CA ILE A 19 1.08 -5.04 -7.28
C ILE A 19 0.78 -3.94 -6.25
N ILE A 20 1.79 -3.63 -5.46
CA ILE A 20 1.84 -2.43 -4.62
C ILE A 20 2.65 -1.35 -5.36
N PRO A 21 2.24 -0.07 -5.37
CA PRO A 21 3.00 0.98 -6.00
C PRO A 21 4.44 1.08 -5.47
N GLU A 22 5.39 1.38 -6.36
CA GLU A 22 6.79 1.65 -5.99
C GLU A 22 6.89 2.77 -4.94
N SER A 23 5.97 3.73 -5.00
CA SER A 23 5.83 4.82 -4.02
C SER A 23 5.36 4.40 -2.63
N LEU A 24 5.13 3.10 -2.39
CA LEU A 24 4.92 2.48 -1.08
C LEU A 24 6.04 1.48 -0.73
N GLY A 25 7.16 1.50 -1.46
CA GLY A 25 8.34 0.69 -1.17
C GLY A 25 8.40 -0.66 -1.89
N ASN A 26 7.49 -0.96 -2.82
CA ASN A 26 7.55 -2.19 -3.59
C ASN A 26 8.56 -2.11 -4.74
N LYS A 27 9.54 -3.00 -4.73
CA LYS A 27 10.54 -3.14 -5.82
C LYS A 27 10.50 -4.50 -6.52
N GLU A 28 9.78 -5.47 -5.97
CA GLU A 28 9.93 -6.88 -6.33
C GLU A 28 8.61 -7.57 -6.68
N LEU A 29 7.49 -7.16 -6.07
CA LEU A 29 6.17 -7.73 -6.33
C LEU A 29 5.61 -7.16 -7.63
N ILE A 30 6.08 -7.72 -8.75
CA ILE A 30 5.71 -7.32 -10.10
C ILE A 30 4.96 -8.44 -10.83
N LEU A 31 4.06 -8.03 -11.72
CA LEU A 31 3.45 -8.90 -12.72
C LEU A 31 4.10 -8.66 -14.07
N ARG A 32 4.37 -9.75 -14.78
CA ARG A 32 4.92 -9.69 -16.13
C ARG A 32 3.98 -8.94 -17.09
N PRO A 33 4.52 -8.31 -18.16
CA PRO A 33 3.71 -7.62 -19.14
C PRO A 33 2.56 -8.47 -19.68
N GLY A 34 1.41 -7.83 -19.86
CA GLY A 34 0.20 -8.44 -20.41
C GLY A 34 -0.66 -9.21 -19.39
N VAL A 35 -0.23 -9.46 -18.16
CA VAL A 35 -1.15 -9.92 -17.10
C VAL A 35 -2.20 -8.85 -16.82
N VAL A 36 -1.77 -7.59 -16.78
CA VAL A 36 -2.60 -6.40 -16.80
C VAL A 36 -2.33 -5.69 -18.13
N CYS A 37 -3.38 -5.39 -18.91
CA CYS A 37 -3.20 -4.62 -20.15
C CYS A 37 -2.89 -3.15 -19.84
N ASP A 38 -2.25 -2.45 -20.77
CA ASP A 38 -1.82 -1.06 -20.55
C ASP A 38 -2.98 -0.11 -20.24
N GLU A 39 -4.16 -0.34 -20.86
CA GLU A 39 -5.37 0.43 -20.56
C GLU A 39 -5.81 0.29 -19.10
N CYS A 40 -5.78 -0.93 -18.55
CA CYS A 40 -6.16 -1.17 -17.16
C CYS A 40 -5.09 -0.66 -16.20
N ASN A 41 -3.81 -0.87 -16.51
CA ASN A 41 -2.69 -0.35 -15.72
C ASN A 41 -2.78 1.19 -15.61
N GLN A 42 -2.91 1.88 -16.76
CA GLN A 42 -3.09 3.32 -16.79
C GLN A 42 -4.34 3.79 -16.05
N TYR A 43 -5.45 3.06 -16.18
CA TYR A 43 -6.67 3.35 -15.43
C TYR A 43 -6.40 3.31 -13.92
N PHE A 44 -5.78 2.25 -13.42
CA PHE A 44 -5.52 2.09 -11.99
C PHE A 44 -4.53 3.12 -11.45
N ALA A 45 -3.47 3.41 -12.20
CA ALA A 45 -2.51 4.44 -11.85
C ALA A 45 -3.18 5.80 -11.64
N VAL A 46 -4.11 6.18 -12.54
CA VAL A 46 -4.78 7.49 -12.50
C VAL A 46 -5.96 7.54 -11.52
N LYS A 47 -6.77 6.48 -11.47
CA LYS A 47 -8.07 6.51 -10.78
C LYS A 47 -8.04 5.91 -9.37
N ILE A 48 -6.99 5.19 -9.01
CA ILE A 48 -6.89 4.52 -7.70
C ILE A 48 -5.56 4.84 -7.03
N GLU A 49 -4.44 4.46 -7.64
CA GLU A 49 -3.12 4.55 -6.98
C GLU A 49 -2.73 6.00 -6.71
N LYS A 50 -2.90 6.91 -7.68
CA LYS A 50 -2.61 8.32 -7.47
C LYS A 50 -3.49 8.94 -6.36
N PRO A 51 -4.83 8.85 -6.40
CA PRO A 51 -5.68 9.35 -5.31
C PRO A 51 -5.33 8.76 -3.95
N LEU A 52 -5.01 7.46 -3.87
CA LEU A 52 -4.57 6.81 -2.65
C LEU A 52 -3.29 7.44 -2.11
N LEU A 53 -2.26 7.58 -2.96
CA LEU A 53 -0.97 8.18 -2.58
C LEU A 53 -1.05 9.67 -2.22
N GLU A 54 -2.10 10.36 -2.66
CA GLU A 54 -2.40 11.75 -2.32
C GLU A 54 -3.16 11.90 -1.01
N MET A 55 -3.65 10.80 -0.40
CA MET A 55 -4.23 10.85 0.94
C MET A 55 -3.18 11.27 1.96
N LYS A 56 -3.64 12.02 2.97
CA LYS A 56 -2.81 12.60 4.02
C LYS A 56 -1.91 11.57 4.71
N TYR A 57 -2.47 10.43 5.10
CA TYR A 57 -1.72 9.33 5.71
C TYR A 57 -0.55 8.88 4.83
N PHE A 58 -0.80 8.63 3.54
CA PHE A 58 0.23 8.14 2.63
C PHE A 58 1.30 9.20 2.31
N GLN A 59 0.93 10.47 2.18
CA GLN A 59 1.92 11.55 2.06
C GLN A 59 2.81 11.64 3.31
N ASN A 60 2.20 11.53 4.48
CA ASN A 60 2.85 11.70 5.77
C ASN A 60 3.80 10.53 6.11
N VAL A 61 3.37 9.28 5.92
CA VAL A 61 4.22 8.10 6.13
C VAL A 61 5.38 8.06 5.15
N ARG A 62 5.17 8.44 3.88
CA ARG A 62 6.24 8.51 2.89
C ARG A 62 7.26 9.59 3.22
N PHE A 63 6.81 10.74 3.73
CA PHE A 63 7.69 11.79 4.21
C PHE A 63 8.55 11.30 5.40
N ARG A 64 7.94 10.66 6.41
CA ARG A 64 8.68 10.14 7.59
C ARG A 64 9.69 9.04 7.25
N ASN A 65 9.34 8.14 6.33
CA ASN A 65 10.18 7.01 5.94
C ASN A 65 11.07 7.32 4.72
N ASN A 66 11.13 8.58 4.28
CA ASN A 66 11.90 9.01 3.10
C ASN A 66 11.60 8.17 1.82
N ILE A 67 10.35 7.79 1.63
CA ILE A 67 9.91 6.98 0.47
C ILE A 67 9.64 7.91 -0.70
N LYS A 68 10.52 7.82 -1.69
CA LYS A 68 10.46 8.67 -2.88
C LYS A 68 9.27 8.33 -3.77
N SER A 69 8.94 9.27 -4.64
CA SER A 69 8.05 8.99 -5.78
C SER A 69 8.76 8.11 -6.81
N LYS A 70 7.99 7.55 -7.75
CA LYS A 70 8.52 6.81 -8.91
C LYS A 70 9.57 7.60 -9.73
N LYS A 71 9.59 8.93 -9.64
CA LYS A 71 10.58 9.80 -10.30
C LYS A 71 11.75 10.16 -9.38
N GLU A 72 11.98 9.38 -8.32
CA GLU A 72 13.02 9.61 -7.30
C GLU A 72 12.93 10.98 -6.60
N ARG A 73 11.73 11.55 -6.52
CA ARG A 73 11.48 12.83 -5.83
C ARG A 73 11.00 12.60 -4.41
N ASN A 74 11.57 13.33 -3.46
CA ASN A 74 11.11 13.39 -2.08
C ASN A 74 9.71 14.01 -1.99
N ILE A 75 8.94 13.61 -0.97
CA ILE A 75 7.57 14.09 -0.77
C ILE A 75 7.59 15.24 0.23
N PRO A 76 7.27 16.48 -0.19
CA PRO A 76 7.16 17.58 0.75
C PRO A 76 5.97 17.39 1.67
N TYR A 77 6.12 17.80 2.92
CA TYR A 77 5.07 17.77 3.93
C TYR A 77 5.01 19.09 4.70
N LYS A 78 3.79 19.52 5.01
CA LYS A 78 3.54 20.78 5.72
C LYS A 78 4.12 20.71 7.14
N THR A 79 5.07 21.59 7.40
CA THR A 79 5.82 21.65 8.66
C THR A 79 5.80 23.07 9.20
N LEU A 80 5.39 23.22 10.47
CA LEU A 80 5.37 24.46 11.22
C LEU A 80 6.73 24.74 11.85
N PHE A 81 7.22 25.95 11.64
CA PHE A 81 8.36 26.54 12.34
C PHE A 81 7.82 27.58 13.34
N PRO A 82 7.74 27.25 14.64
CA PRO A 82 7.03 28.03 15.64
C PRO A 82 7.82 29.29 16.03
N HIS A 83 7.61 30.36 15.27
CA HIS A 83 8.18 31.69 15.52
C HIS A 83 7.27 32.76 14.89
N LYS A 84 7.28 33.98 15.45
CA LYS A 84 6.45 35.10 14.94
C LYS A 84 6.69 35.41 13.46
N ASP A 85 7.93 35.23 13.01
CA ASP A 85 8.36 35.42 11.61
C ASP A 85 8.49 34.07 10.85
N GLY A 86 8.05 32.97 11.48
CA GLY A 86 8.00 31.62 10.94
C GLY A 86 6.62 31.32 10.32
N GLY A 87 6.14 30.08 10.47
CA GLY A 87 4.89 29.63 9.85
C GLY A 87 4.95 28.22 9.26
N TRP A 88 4.02 27.92 8.35
CA TRP A 88 3.89 26.62 7.69
C TRP A 88 4.64 26.59 6.36
N PHE A 89 5.54 25.62 6.21
CA PHE A 89 6.41 25.46 5.04
C PHE A 89 6.34 24.03 4.50
N ASP A 90 6.51 23.89 3.19
CA ASP A 90 6.63 22.58 2.55
C ASP A 90 8.08 22.10 2.65
N MET A 91 8.31 21.14 3.55
CA MET A 91 9.64 20.60 3.84
C MET A 91 9.74 19.15 3.37
N TYR A 92 10.90 18.73 2.89
CA TYR A 92 11.21 17.33 2.60
C TYR A 92 12.56 16.95 3.21
N MET A 93 12.73 15.68 3.54
CA MET A 93 14.01 15.12 3.96
C MET A 93 14.85 14.77 2.72
N ASP A 94 16.14 15.03 2.75
CA ASP A 94 17.09 14.56 1.74
C ASP A 94 18.38 14.09 2.42
N GLY A 95 18.41 12.80 2.78
CA GLY A 95 19.44 12.26 3.68
C GLY A 95 19.40 13.00 5.02
N ASP A 96 20.55 13.55 5.43
CA ASP A 96 20.70 14.31 6.67
C ASP A 96 20.34 15.81 6.51
N SER A 97 19.83 16.22 5.35
CA SER A 97 19.49 17.62 5.05
C SER A 97 17.98 17.86 5.02
N LEU A 98 17.59 19.09 5.38
CA LEU A 98 16.22 19.59 5.21
C LEU A 98 16.13 20.38 3.90
N GLY A 99 15.27 19.92 3.00
CA GLY A 99 14.92 20.62 1.78
C GLY A 99 13.63 21.40 1.94
N PHE A 100 13.57 22.57 1.30
CA PHE A 100 12.42 23.47 1.33
C PHE A 100 11.89 23.67 -0.09
N ARG A 101 10.57 23.82 -0.26
CA ARG A 101 9.93 24.03 -1.56
C ARG A 101 9.47 25.47 -1.72
N GLY A 102 10.31 26.29 -2.36
CA GLY A 102 9.99 27.68 -2.70
C GLY A 102 11.03 28.67 -2.16
N ASP A 103 10.67 29.96 -2.12
CA ASP A 103 11.47 30.98 -1.44
C ASP A 103 11.17 30.98 0.06
N ASP A 104 11.94 30.19 0.79
CA ASP A 104 11.80 30.00 2.24
C ASP A 104 12.95 30.67 3.02
N THR A 105 13.54 31.72 2.42
CA THR A 105 14.71 32.45 2.94
C THR A 105 14.49 32.96 4.38
N LYS A 106 13.24 33.30 4.74
CA LYS A 106 12.87 33.70 6.11
C LYS A 106 13.15 32.59 7.12
N VAL A 107 12.65 31.37 6.88
CA VAL A 107 12.86 30.22 7.78
C VAL A 107 14.30 29.79 7.78
N ILE A 108 14.94 29.75 6.60
CA ILE A 108 16.37 29.42 6.50
C ILE A 108 17.20 30.40 7.36
N ASN A 109 16.90 31.70 7.32
CA ASN A 109 17.55 32.69 8.16
C ASN A 109 17.22 32.51 9.65
N LEU A 110 15.99 32.14 10.01
CA LEU A 110 15.63 31.83 11.40
C LEU A 110 16.41 30.64 11.95
N ILE A 111 16.56 29.56 11.16
CA ILE A 111 17.34 28.38 11.52
C ILE A 111 18.83 28.73 11.62
N ARG A 112 19.38 29.40 10.60
CA ARG A 112 20.80 29.79 10.55
C ARG A 112 21.20 30.70 11.70
N ASN A 113 20.32 31.64 12.07
CA ASN A 113 20.51 32.55 13.20
C ASN A 113 20.10 31.94 14.55
N LYS A 114 19.78 30.64 14.60
CA LYS A 114 19.36 29.90 15.81
C LYS A 114 18.15 30.52 16.54
N LYS A 115 17.28 31.22 15.81
CA LYS A 115 16.02 31.79 16.32
C LYS A 115 14.89 30.77 16.34
N VAL A 116 15.02 29.70 15.57
CA VAL A 116 14.13 28.52 15.60
C VAL A 116 14.98 27.26 15.68
N ASN A 117 14.67 26.40 16.64
CA ASN A 117 15.32 25.11 16.86
C ASN A 117 14.30 23.96 17.02
N LYS A 118 13.04 24.23 16.71
CA LYS A 118 11.94 23.27 16.76
C LYS A 118 11.20 23.31 15.43
N LEU A 119 10.69 22.15 15.03
CA LEU A 119 9.76 22.00 13.93
C LEU A 119 8.61 21.12 14.41
N MET A 120 7.44 21.30 13.85
CA MET A 120 6.25 20.52 14.18
C MET A 120 5.55 20.16 12.89
N PHE A 121 5.21 18.89 12.70
CA PHE A 121 4.33 18.46 11.63
C PHE A 121 3.35 17.46 12.20
N GLU A 122 2.23 17.30 11.51
CA GLU A 122 1.22 16.36 11.93
C GLU A 122 1.68 14.92 11.68
N VAL A 123 1.45 14.05 12.68
CA VAL A 123 1.60 12.61 12.55
C VAL A 123 0.22 11.99 12.42
N VAL A 124 -0.03 11.37 11.27
CA VAL A 124 -1.24 10.64 10.95
C VAL A 124 -0.91 9.16 11.07
N ASP A 125 -1.45 8.52 12.09
CA ASP A 125 -1.13 7.14 12.44
C ASP A 125 -1.86 6.12 11.58
N MET A 126 -3.08 6.41 11.14
CA MET A 126 -3.84 5.51 10.27
C MET A 126 -4.57 6.30 9.20
N PRO A 127 -4.79 5.71 8.01
CA PRO A 127 -5.70 6.31 7.04
C PRO A 127 -7.14 6.25 7.56
N GLU A 128 -7.97 7.12 6.99
CA GLU A 128 -9.40 7.16 7.28
C GLU A 128 -10.03 5.78 7.07
N ASN A 129 -10.81 5.34 8.06
CA ASN A 129 -11.54 4.08 7.97
C ASN A 129 -12.66 4.20 6.92
N LYS A 130 -13.04 3.08 6.32
CA LYS A 130 -14.06 3.00 5.26
C LYS A 130 -13.77 3.94 4.09
N ASN A 131 -12.50 4.09 3.73
CA ASN A 131 -12.08 4.88 2.60
C ASN A 131 -12.33 4.14 1.27
N TYR A 132 -13.08 4.77 0.38
CA TYR A 132 -13.44 4.20 -0.92
C TYR A 132 -12.23 3.91 -1.83
N GLN A 133 -11.21 4.76 -1.82
CA GLN A 133 -10.00 4.55 -2.63
C GLN A 133 -9.18 3.37 -2.09
N MET A 134 -9.05 3.26 -0.76
CA MET A 134 -8.43 2.10 -0.13
C MET A 134 -9.18 0.82 -0.49
N SER A 135 -10.51 0.80 -0.36
CA SER A 135 -11.31 -0.38 -0.70
C SER A 135 -11.08 -0.86 -2.14
N ARG A 136 -11.12 0.05 -3.13
CA ARG A 136 -10.85 -0.32 -4.53
C ARG A 136 -9.39 -0.72 -4.78
N PHE A 137 -8.45 -0.12 -4.05
CA PHE A 137 -7.05 -0.53 -4.09
C PHE A 137 -6.85 -1.95 -3.58
N LEU A 138 -7.51 -2.34 -2.48
CA LEU A 138 -7.50 -3.71 -1.97
C LEU A 138 -8.06 -4.69 -2.99
N ALA A 139 -9.20 -4.37 -3.61
CA ALA A 139 -9.82 -5.20 -4.64
C ALA A 139 -8.89 -5.40 -5.87
N LYS A 140 -8.24 -4.32 -6.33
CA LYS A 140 -7.21 -4.40 -7.40
C LYS A 140 -6.08 -5.34 -6.99
N THR A 141 -5.50 -5.10 -5.81
CA THR A 141 -4.29 -5.78 -5.35
C THR A 141 -4.55 -7.26 -5.08
N ALA A 142 -5.74 -7.62 -4.60
CA ALA A 142 -6.20 -9.00 -4.45
C ALA A 142 -6.19 -9.76 -5.80
N LEU A 143 -6.78 -9.17 -6.84
CA LEU A 143 -6.82 -9.77 -8.18
C LEU A 143 -5.42 -9.93 -8.78
N GLU A 144 -4.53 -8.98 -8.51
CA GLU A 144 -3.13 -9.04 -8.91
C GLU A 144 -2.36 -10.14 -8.16
N LEU A 145 -2.65 -10.35 -6.87
CA LEU A 145 -2.07 -11.46 -6.11
C LEU A 145 -2.52 -12.82 -6.64
N PHE A 146 -3.80 -12.98 -7.00
CA PHE A 146 -4.27 -14.20 -7.66
C PHE A 146 -3.47 -14.48 -8.94
N ALA A 147 -3.26 -13.44 -9.76
CA ALA A 147 -2.47 -13.56 -10.98
C ALA A 147 -0.99 -13.90 -10.69
N LEU A 148 -0.40 -13.33 -9.64
CA LEU A 148 0.95 -13.66 -9.21
C LEU A 148 1.07 -15.12 -8.77
N LYS A 149 0.14 -15.61 -7.94
CA LYS A 149 0.12 -16.99 -7.44
C LYS A 149 -0.20 -18.02 -8.54
N ALA A 150 -0.93 -17.64 -9.59
CA ALA A 150 -1.09 -18.46 -10.79
C ALA A 150 0.26 -18.70 -11.52
N GLY A 151 1.25 -17.83 -11.28
CA GLY A 151 2.61 -17.96 -11.75
C GLY A 151 2.76 -17.73 -13.25
N HIS A 152 3.79 -18.33 -13.83
CA HIS A 152 4.10 -18.13 -15.25
C HIS A 152 3.26 -19.01 -16.20
N ASN A 153 2.50 -19.99 -15.68
CA ASN A 153 1.68 -20.86 -16.51
C ASN A 153 0.44 -20.11 -17.02
N GLN A 154 0.30 -20.03 -18.34
CA GLN A 154 -0.83 -19.34 -18.98
C GLN A 154 -2.18 -20.04 -18.74
N SER A 155 -2.19 -21.36 -18.54
CA SER A 155 -3.41 -22.12 -18.21
C SER A 155 -3.94 -21.71 -16.84
N ASN A 156 -3.10 -21.76 -15.81
CA ASN A 156 -3.45 -21.35 -14.45
C ASN A 156 -3.96 -19.89 -14.42
N LEU A 157 -3.30 -18.99 -15.15
CA LEU A 157 -3.76 -17.60 -15.24
C LEU A 157 -5.12 -17.50 -15.92
N ASN A 158 -5.39 -18.29 -16.97
CA ASN A 158 -6.69 -18.31 -17.63
C ASN A 158 -7.79 -18.82 -16.70
N GLU A 159 -7.52 -19.84 -15.89
CA GLU A 159 -8.48 -20.33 -14.88
C GLU A 159 -8.90 -19.20 -13.94
N VAL A 160 -7.94 -18.45 -13.38
CA VAL A 160 -8.25 -17.29 -12.54
C VAL A 160 -9.06 -16.23 -13.30
N ILE A 161 -8.68 -15.91 -14.55
CA ILE A 161 -9.39 -14.94 -15.40
C ILE A 161 -10.85 -15.34 -15.63
N ASP A 162 -11.10 -16.63 -15.79
CA ASP A 162 -12.41 -17.17 -16.12
C ASP A 162 -13.30 -17.44 -14.88
N MET A 163 -12.75 -17.40 -13.67
CA MET A 163 -13.54 -17.45 -12.41
C MET A 163 -14.55 -16.29 -12.38
N SER A 164 -15.83 -16.60 -12.56
CA SER A 164 -16.92 -15.63 -12.59
C SER A 164 -17.23 -15.08 -11.20
N GLU A 165 -16.89 -15.82 -10.16
CA GLU A 165 -17.00 -15.44 -8.75
C GLU A 165 -16.16 -14.19 -8.43
N LEU A 166 -15.08 -13.95 -9.18
CA LEU A 166 -14.23 -12.76 -9.06
C LEU A 166 -14.72 -11.58 -9.91
N ASP A 167 -15.75 -11.74 -10.76
CA ASP A 167 -16.23 -10.66 -11.63
C ASP A 167 -16.82 -9.47 -10.85
N PRO A 168 -17.62 -9.65 -9.78
CA PRO A 168 -18.04 -8.54 -8.95
C PRO A 168 -16.86 -7.73 -8.40
N LEU A 169 -15.81 -8.41 -7.93
CA LEU A 169 -14.59 -7.76 -7.44
C LEU A 169 -13.84 -7.02 -8.57
N ARG A 170 -13.78 -7.59 -9.78
CA ARG A 170 -13.19 -6.92 -10.97
C ARG A 170 -13.96 -5.66 -11.35
N GLU A 171 -15.28 -5.73 -11.38
CA GLU A 171 -16.13 -4.60 -11.72
C GLU A 171 -16.04 -3.50 -10.65
N TYR A 172 -15.98 -3.88 -9.37
CA TYR A 172 -15.76 -2.95 -8.27
C TYR A 172 -14.37 -2.30 -8.35
N ALA A 173 -13.30 -3.10 -8.49
CA ALA A 173 -11.95 -2.60 -8.65
C ALA A 173 -11.86 -1.63 -9.84
N ARG A 174 -12.39 -1.98 -11.01
CA ARG A 174 -12.26 -1.17 -12.23
C ARG A 174 -13.23 -0.01 -12.34
N PHE A 175 -14.46 -0.13 -11.87
CA PHE A 175 -15.49 0.87 -12.14
C PHE A 175 -16.14 1.41 -10.87
N GLY A 176 -15.88 0.78 -9.72
CA GLY A 176 -16.56 1.13 -8.48
C GLY A 176 -18.04 0.77 -8.51
N LYS A 177 -18.39 -0.29 -9.26
CA LYS A 177 -19.78 -0.70 -9.45
C LYS A 177 -20.30 -1.37 -8.19
N GLY A 178 -21.52 -1.01 -7.79
CA GLY A 178 -22.17 -1.52 -6.59
C GLY A 178 -21.87 -0.68 -5.35
N GLU A 179 -22.20 -1.24 -4.18
CA GLU A 179 -21.85 -0.62 -2.90
C GLU A 179 -20.34 -0.70 -2.64
N GLN A 180 -19.86 0.10 -1.68
CA GLN A 180 -18.46 0.05 -1.28
C GLN A 180 -18.13 -1.32 -0.69
N TRP A 181 -17.11 -1.98 -1.24
CA TRP A 181 -16.62 -3.24 -0.73
C TRP A 181 -16.05 -3.04 0.68
N ILE A 182 -16.59 -3.74 1.66
CA ILE A 182 -16.19 -3.56 3.05
C ILE A 182 -14.84 -4.24 3.30
N TYR A 183 -14.07 -3.67 4.22
CA TYR A 183 -12.75 -4.18 4.59
C TYR A 183 -12.51 -3.98 6.09
N SER A 184 -11.74 -4.89 6.70
CA SER A 184 -11.21 -4.71 8.04
C SER A 184 -9.96 -3.86 7.99
N GLN A 185 -9.72 -3.03 9.00
CA GLN A 185 -8.55 -2.16 9.11
C GLN A 185 -8.07 -2.12 10.57
N ARG A 186 -6.79 -2.39 10.81
CA ARG A 186 -6.19 -2.34 12.15
C ARG A 186 -4.67 -2.16 12.11
N ARG A 187 -4.10 -1.54 13.16
CA ARG A 187 -2.65 -1.52 13.37
C ARG A 187 -2.22 -2.83 14.05
N ILE A 188 -1.21 -3.51 13.50
CA ILE A 188 -0.67 -4.77 14.05
C ILE A 188 0.77 -4.64 14.57
N TYR A 189 1.51 -3.61 14.16
CA TYR A 189 2.80 -3.20 14.74
C TYR A 189 3.10 -1.74 14.36
N SER A 190 4.04 -1.08 15.04
CA SER A 190 4.39 0.32 14.78
C SER A 190 5.19 0.48 13.48
N GLU A 191 5.25 1.70 12.94
CA GLU A 191 6.04 2.02 11.75
C GLU A 191 7.55 1.80 11.98
N GLU A 192 7.97 2.02 13.23
CA GLU A 192 9.34 1.85 13.69
C GLU A 192 9.69 0.40 14.00
N ALA A 193 8.72 -0.52 13.94
CA ALA A 193 8.95 -1.93 14.20
C ALA A 193 10.04 -2.47 13.28
N ARG A 194 10.97 -3.22 13.87
CA ARG A 194 12.03 -3.91 13.15
C ARG A 194 11.82 -5.40 13.27
N PHE A 195 12.23 -6.11 12.23
CA PHE A 195 12.14 -7.55 12.12
C PHE A 195 13.53 -8.12 11.89
N VAL A 196 13.73 -9.36 12.33
CA VAL A 196 14.91 -10.15 12.01
C VAL A 196 14.46 -11.52 11.54
N ASP A 197 15.13 -12.04 10.52
CA ASP A 197 15.00 -13.44 10.14
C ASP A 197 16.32 -14.15 10.45
N PRO A 198 16.41 -14.92 11.56
CA PRO A 198 17.65 -15.56 11.96
C PRO A 198 18.25 -16.51 10.90
N ILE A 199 17.45 -16.97 9.93
CA ILE A 199 17.88 -17.88 8.87
C ILE A 199 18.28 -17.11 7.61
N PHE A 200 17.42 -16.21 7.14
CA PHE A 200 17.57 -15.58 5.83
C PHE A 200 18.13 -14.15 5.88
N ASN A 201 17.89 -13.41 6.97
CA ASN A 201 18.40 -12.06 7.16
C ASN A 201 18.55 -11.72 8.66
N PRO A 202 19.70 -12.06 9.28
CA PRO A 202 19.87 -11.96 10.73
C PRO A 202 20.03 -10.52 11.22
N LYS A 203 20.17 -9.54 10.32
CA LYS A 203 20.24 -8.12 10.67
C LYS A 203 18.84 -7.53 10.76
N PRO A 204 18.57 -6.59 11.68
CA PRO A 204 17.28 -5.91 11.74
C PRO A 204 16.93 -5.18 10.45
N TYR A 205 15.68 -5.30 9.99
CA TYR A 205 15.14 -4.58 8.84
C TYR A 205 13.70 -4.13 9.09
N GLU A 206 13.23 -3.19 8.26
CA GLU A 206 11.84 -2.74 8.22
C GLU A 206 11.04 -3.55 7.20
N VAL A 207 9.77 -3.78 7.52
CA VAL A 207 8.82 -4.39 6.60
C VAL A 207 7.82 -3.33 6.16
N LEU A 208 7.99 -2.84 4.94
CA LEU A 208 7.18 -1.73 4.39
C LEU A 208 5.78 -2.21 3.94
N HIS A 209 5.71 -3.42 3.40
CA HIS A 209 4.47 -4.04 2.98
C HIS A 209 4.57 -5.56 2.98
N GLU A 210 3.44 -6.21 3.19
CA GLU A 210 3.27 -7.66 3.14
C GLU A 210 1.89 -7.98 2.61
N LEU A 211 1.73 -9.11 1.94
CA LEU A 211 0.43 -9.54 1.45
C LEU A 211 0.36 -11.06 1.29
N ASP A 212 -0.80 -11.62 1.59
CA ASP A 212 -1.10 -13.03 1.31
C ASP A 212 -2.62 -13.27 1.26
N PHE A 213 -3.02 -14.50 0.97
CA PHE A 213 -4.39 -14.96 1.16
C PHE A 213 -4.52 -15.74 2.47
N LEU A 214 -5.56 -15.42 3.23
CA LEU A 214 -6.13 -16.29 4.25
C LEU A 214 -7.29 -17.08 3.62
N ILE A 215 -7.28 -18.39 3.77
CA ILE A 215 -8.36 -19.28 3.33
C ILE A 215 -8.98 -19.87 4.58
N ILE A 216 -10.21 -19.47 4.89
CA ILE A 216 -10.94 -19.94 6.08
C ILE A 216 -11.77 -21.18 5.71
N GLU A 217 -12.45 -21.12 4.57
CA GLU A 217 -13.25 -22.22 4.01
C GLU A 217 -12.82 -22.48 2.55
N PRO A 218 -13.00 -23.70 2.03
CA PRO A 218 -12.72 -23.99 0.63
C PRO A 218 -13.45 -23.02 -0.31
N GLY A 219 -12.69 -22.28 -1.12
CA GLY A 219 -13.23 -21.30 -2.06
C GLY A 219 -13.46 -19.89 -1.50
N ILE A 220 -13.34 -19.69 -0.18
CA ILE A 220 -13.47 -18.36 0.44
C ILE A 220 -12.08 -17.79 0.73
N TYR A 221 -11.66 -16.87 -0.14
CA TYR A 221 -10.37 -16.20 -0.04
C TYR A 221 -10.52 -14.82 0.59
N TYR A 222 -9.74 -14.58 1.64
CA TYR A 222 -9.53 -13.27 2.21
C TYR A 222 -8.17 -12.74 1.78
N PHE A 223 -8.15 -11.61 1.08
CA PHE A 223 -6.92 -10.90 0.77
C PHE A 223 -6.48 -10.08 1.98
N VAL A 224 -5.25 -10.29 2.40
CA VAL A 224 -4.62 -9.59 3.53
C VAL A 224 -3.50 -8.74 2.96
N LEU A 225 -3.51 -7.46 3.28
CA LEU A 225 -2.47 -6.49 2.93
C LEU A 225 -2.04 -5.75 4.17
N VAL A 226 -0.75 -5.72 4.44
CA VAL A 226 -0.16 -4.85 5.46
C VAL A 226 0.69 -3.80 4.76
N ILE A 227 0.48 -2.53 5.10
CA ILE A 227 1.36 -1.43 4.67
C ILE A 227 1.74 -0.65 5.93
N MET A 228 3.04 -0.57 6.22
CA MET A 228 3.58 0.18 7.37
C MET A 228 2.88 -0.18 8.69
N GLY A 229 2.69 -1.48 8.92
CA GLY A 229 2.06 -2.01 10.13
C GLY A 229 0.55 -1.82 10.23
N VAL A 230 -0.12 -1.26 9.22
CA VAL A 230 -1.58 -1.24 9.12
C VAL A 230 -2.05 -2.39 8.22
N GLU A 231 -2.78 -3.33 8.81
CA GLU A 231 -3.42 -4.45 8.14
C GLU A 231 -4.78 -4.06 7.58
N TYR A 232 -5.04 -4.52 6.37
CA TYR A 232 -6.31 -4.45 5.67
C TYR A 232 -6.72 -5.85 5.22
N VAL A 233 -8.00 -6.19 5.39
CA VAL A 233 -8.53 -7.49 4.95
C VAL A 233 -9.84 -7.32 4.19
N ILE A 234 -9.94 -7.94 3.01
CA ILE A 234 -11.20 -8.06 2.25
C ILE A 234 -11.49 -9.52 1.92
N ASN A 235 -12.77 -9.88 1.89
CA ASN A 235 -13.22 -11.11 1.23
C ASN A 235 -13.24 -10.87 -0.29
N CYS A 236 -12.65 -11.78 -1.07
CA CYS A 236 -12.53 -11.65 -2.52
C CYS A 236 -13.80 -12.04 -3.29
N GLY A 237 -14.65 -12.90 -2.72
CA GLY A 237 -15.85 -13.42 -3.36
C GLY A 237 -17.14 -12.66 -2.99
N ALA A 238 -17.18 -12.03 -1.82
CA ALA A 238 -18.32 -11.26 -1.34
C ALA A 238 -17.88 -10.09 -0.45
N SER A 239 -18.69 -9.03 -0.37
CA SER A 239 -18.41 -7.89 0.51
C SER A 239 -18.89 -8.17 1.94
N GLU A 240 -18.26 -9.14 2.62
CA GLU A 240 -18.60 -9.58 3.98
C GLU A 240 -17.36 -9.93 4.83
N LEU A 241 -17.45 -9.75 6.15
CA LEU A 241 -16.32 -9.96 7.08
C LEU A 241 -16.65 -10.89 8.26
N ASN A 242 -17.86 -11.47 8.33
CA ASN A 242 -18.29 -12.26 9.50
C ASN A 242 -17.33 -13.43 9.78
N LEU A 243 -17.02 -14.26 8.77
CA LEU A 243 -16.10 -15.38 8.93
C LEU A 243 -14.68 -14.93 9.32
N PHE A 244 -14.22 -13.80 8.78
CA PHE A 244 -12.92 -13.25 9.17
C PHE A 244 -12.91 -12.77 10.61
N ASN A 245 -13.96 -12.07 11.07
CA ASN A 245 -14.07 -11.61 12.44
C ASN A 245 -14.09 -12.79 13.43
N ASP A 246 -14.86 -13.85 13.11
CA ASP A 246 -14.90 -15.08 13.91
C ASP A 246 -13.54 -15.78 13.94
N TRP A 247 -12.86 -15.87 12.78
CA TRP A 247 -11.51 -16.42 12.70
C TRP A 247 -10.56 -15.58 13.55
N LEU A 248 -10.67 -14.26 13.49
CA LEU A 248 -9.77 -13.35 14.19
C LEU A 248 -9.91 -13.47 15.71
N GLU A 249 -11.13 -13.59 16.22
CA GLU A 249 -11.40 -13.81 17.64
C GLU A 249 -10.81 -15.14 18.11
N ARG A 250 -11.00 -16.22 17.34
CA ARG A 250 -10.45 -17.56 17.64
C ARG A 250 -8.92 -17.60 17.60
N ASN A 251 -8.28 -16.68 16.89
CA ASN A 251 -6.83 -16.58 16.76
C ASN A 251 -6.25 -15.42 17.59
N GLU A 252 -6.92 -15.04 18.69
CA GLU A 252 -6.44 -14.05 19.66
C GLU A 252 -6.06 -12.69 19.02
N ASN A 253 -6.78 -12.29 17.98
CA ASN A 253 -6.49 -11.10 17.20
C ASN A 253 -5.10 -11.08 16.54
N GLN A 254 -4.46 -12.23 16.31
CA GLN A 254 -3.20 -12.27 15.56
C GLN A 254 -3.44 -11.99 14.06
N SER A 255 -2.41 -11.45 13.39
CA SER A 255 -2.44 -11.28 11.94
C SER A 255 -2.37 -12.63 11.24
N PRO A 256 -3.16 -12.87 10.17
CA PRO A 256 -3.00 -14.06 9.34
C PRO A 256 -1.72 -14.06 8.49
N ILE A 257 -1.00 -12.94 8.37
CA ILE A 257 0.27 -12.90 7.62
C ILE A 257 1.30 -13.78 8.33
N ARG A 258 1.78 -14.80 7.60
CA ARG A 258 2.77 -15.76 8.10
C ARG A 258 4.17 -15.16 8.00
N ARG A 259 4.86 -15.07 9.14
CA ARG A 259 6.24 -14.60 9.24
C ARG A 259 7.29 -15.72 9.28
N PHE A 260 6.88 -16.99 9.29
CA PHE A 260 7.77 -18.16 9.37
C PHE A 260 8.87 -18.01 10.45
N THR A 261 10.12 -17.80 10.04
CA THR A 261 11.31 -17.64 10.90
C THR A 261 11.55 -16.19 11.32
N GLU A 262 10.93 -15.25 10.63
CA GLU A 262 10.99 -13.83 10.97
C GLU A 262 10.28 -13.56 12.29
N ARG A 263 10.92 -12.75 13.13
CA ARG A 263 10.37 -12.28 14.40
C ARG A 263 10.56 -10.77 14.53
N MET A 264 9.57 -10.12 15.12
CA MET A 264 9.69 -8.73 15.52
C MET A 264 10.75 -8.61 16.62
N VAL A 265 11.65 -7.65 16.45
CA VAL A 265 12.63 -7.28 17.47
C VAL A 265 11.85 -6.61 18.59
N LYS A 266 11.87 -7.22 19.77
CA LYS A 266 11.35 -6.58 20.98
C LYS A 266 12.37 -5.53 21.42
N GLU A 267 11.91 -4.30 21.60
CA GLU A 267 12.70 -3.24 22.25
C GLU A 267 13.09 -3.65 23.68
#